data_AF-A0ABC8J4L8-F1
#
_entry.id   AF-A0ABC8J4L8-F1
#
_cell.length_a   1.000
_cell.length_b   1.000
_cell.length_c   1.000
_cell.angle_alpha   90.00
_cell.angle_beta   90.00
_cell.angle_gamma   90.00
#
_symmetry.space_group_name_H-M   'P 1'
#
loop_
_entity.id
_entity.type
_entity.pdbx_description
1 polymer ?
#
loop_
_entity_poly.entity_id
_entity_poly.type
_entity_poly.pdbx_seq_one_letter_code
_entity_poly.pdbx_strand_id
1 'polypeptide(L)' 'MNKSKRPFTKSKRSLRRRLPPIQSGDRIDYRNMSLISRFISEQGKILSRR' A
#
# COMPACT_ATOMS: atom_id res chain seq x y z
N MET A 1 12.90 2.66 -43.00
CA MET A 1 13.44 1.69 -42.02
C MET A 1 14.45 2.46 -41.18
N ASN A 2 14.10 2.95 -39.99
CA ASN A 2 14.59 2.39 -38.73
C ASN A 2 13.82 3.07 -37.57
N LYS A 3 12.77 2.41 -37.07
CA LYS A 3 12.09 2.82 -35.83
C LYS A 3 12.94 2.33 -34.67
N SER A 4 13.53 3.24 -33.91
CA SER A 4 14.30 2.91 -32.71
C SER A 4 13.41 2.18 -31.70
N LYS A 5 13.56 0.85 -31.61
CA LYS A 5 12.97 0.03 -30.55
C LYS A 5 13.67 0.38 -29.24
N ARG A 6 13.21 1.43 -28.55
CA ARG A 6 13.62 1.68 -27.16
C ARG A 6 13.07 0.52 -26.34
N PRO A 7 13.92 -0.32 -25.69
CA PRO A 7 13.40 -1.26 -24.73
C PRO A 7 12.81 -0.42 -23.60
N PHE A 8 11.50 -0.49 -23.41
CA PHE A 8 10.86 0.01 -22.21
C PHE A 8 11.47 -0.76 -21.04
N THR A 9 12.52 -0.21 -20.44
CA THR A 9 13.05 -0.67 -19.16
C THR A 9 11.98 -0.35 -18.14
N LYS A 10 10.97 -1.23 -18.03
CA LYS A 10 10.10 -1.26 -16.85
C LYS A 10 11.05 -1.37 -15.68
N SER A 11 11.14 -0.32 -14.86
CA SER A 11 11.65 -0.52 -13.52
C SER A 11 10.82 -1.67 -12.96
N LYS A 12 11.49 -2.72 -12.47
CA LYS A 12 10.84 -3.73 -11.65
C LYS A 12 10.39 -2.99 -10.39
N ARG A 13 9.32 -2.20 -10.52
CA ARG A 13 8.74 -1.38 -9.47
C ARG A 13 8.43 -2.40 -8.42
N SER A 14 9.19 -2.34 -7.32
CA SER A 14 9.00 -3.22 -6.19
C SER A 14 7.50 -3.26 -5.96
N LEU A 15 6.90 -4.44 -6.11
CA LEU A 15 5.54 -4.67 -5.65
C LEU A 15 5.56 -4.14 -4.24
N ARG A 16 4.96 -2.95 -4.03
CA ARG A 16 4.94 -2.28 -2.73
C ARG A 16 4.45 -3.35 -1.79
N ARG A 17 5.34 -3.83 -0.93
CA ARG A 17 5.10 -5.02 -0.11
C ARG A 17 3.77 -4.78 0.58
N ARG A 18 2.73 -5.50 0.15
CA ARG A 18 1.45 -5.45 0.84
C ARG A 18 1.75 -5.98 2.23
N LEU A 19 1.57 -5.14 3.23
CA LEU A 19 1.65 -5.59 4.61
C LEU A 19 0.64 -6.74 4.77
N PRO A 20 1.00 -7.80 5.50
CA PRO A 20 0.08 -8.90 5.72
C PRO A 20 -1.22 -8.36 6.34
N PRO A 21 -2.38 -8.90 5.95
CA PRO A 21 -3.63 -8.55 6.60
C PRO A 21 -3.50 -8.81 8.10
N ILE A 22 -4.09 -7.92 8.90
CA ILE A 22 -4.11 -8.08 10.36
C ILE A 22 -4.85 -9.39 10.65
N GLN A 23 -4.32 -10.20 11.57
CA GLN A 23 -5.04 -11.39 12.01
C GLN A 23 -6.37 -10.96 12.67
N SER A 24 -7.48 -11.55 12.21
CA SER A 24 -8.85 -11.28 12.67
C SER A 24 -9.13 -11.77 14.09
N GLY A 25 -8.25 -11.47 15.04
CA GLY A 25 -8.33 -11.90 16.44
C GLY A 25 -7.57 -11.01 17.43
N ASP A 26 -6.68 -10.14 16.95
CA ASP A 26 -6.00 -9.15 17.80
C ASP A 26 -6.88 -7.93 18.07
N ARG A 27 -6.91 -7.49 19.34
CA ARG A 27 -7.62 -6.28 19.75
C ARG A 27 -6.91 -5.05 19.19
N ILE A 28 -7.62 -4.27 18.39
CA ILE A 28 -7.11 -3.00 17.87
C ILE A 28 -7.31 -1.94 18.94
N ASP A 29 -6.23 -1.62 19.65
CA ASP A 29 -6.22 -0.53 20.62
C ASP A 29 -5.98 0.81 19.92
N TYR A 30 -6.69 1.85 20.38
CA TYR A 30 -6.51 3.22 19.92
C TYR A 30 -5.10 3.78 20.17
N ARG A 31 -4.32 3.14 21.07
CA ARG A 31 -2.92 3.51 21.34
C ARG A 31 -1.98 3.08 20.22
N ASN A 32 -2.39 2.12 19.38
CA ASN A 32 -1.56 1.62 18.29
C ASN A 32 -1.64 2.54 17.04
N MET A 33 -0.96 3.67 17.12
CA MET A 33 -0.88 4.66 16.03
C MET A 33 -0.33 4.07 14.72
N SER A 34 0.58 3.09 14.82
CA SER A 34 1.21 2.45 13.66
C SER A 34 0.23 1.63 12.81
N LEU A 35 -0.87 1.19 13.42
CA LEU A 35 -1.92 0.40 12.80
C LEU A 35 -3.02 1.29 12.24
N ILE A 36 -3.44 2.28 13.03
CA ILE A 36 -4.50 3.24 12.68
C ILE A 36 -4.10 4.07 11.46
N SER A 37 -2.84 4.52 11.39
CA SER A 37 -2.34 5.30 10.24
C SER A 37 -2.39 4.56 8.91
N ARG A 38 -2.51 3.22 8.92
CA ARG A 38 -2.64 2.41 7.70
C ARG A 38 -4.05 2.49 7.09
N PHE A 39 -5.05 2.82 7.90
CA PHE A 39 -6.46 2.89 7.49
C PHE A 39 -6.99 4.32 7.38
N ILE A 40 -6.14 5.31 7.63
CA ILE A 40 -6.48 6.73 7.53
C ILE A 40 -5.73 7.35 6.36
N SER A 41 -6.39 8.21 5.59
CA SER A 41 -5.77 8.99 4.51
C SER A 41 -4.90 10.12 5.08
N GLU A 42 -4.04 10.73 4.27
CA GLU A 42 -3.25 11.90 4.69
C GLU A 42 -4.12 13.08 5.16
N GLN A 43 -5.38 13.14 4.72
CA GLN A 43 -6.37 14.14 5.12
C GLN A 43 -7.13 13.77 6.42
N GLY A 44 -6.81 12.65 7.05
CA GLY A 44 -7.49 12.20 8.27
C GLY A 44 -8.81 11.45 8.04
N LYS A 45 -9.13 11.07 6.80
CA LYS A 45 -10.37 10.33 6.48
C LYS A 45 -10.15 8.83 6.58
N ILE A 46 -11.12 8.09 7.13
CA ILE A 46 -11.07 6.63 7.19
C ILE A 46 -11.27 6.05 5.79
N LEU A 47 -10.40 5.10 5.41
CA LEU A 47 -10.47 4.39 4.13
C LEU A 47 -11.57 3.32 4.16
N SER A 48 -12.25 3.12 3.02
CA SER A 48 -13.32 2.12 2.90
C SER A 48 -12.77 0.69 2.72
N ARG A 49 -13.51 -0.31 3.20
CA ARG A 49 -13.05 -1.71 3.27
C ARG A 49 -13.06 -2.46 1.93
N ARG A 50 -14.00 -2.14 1.03
CA ARG A 50 -14.35 -2.83 -0.24
C ARG A 50 -14.50 -4.35 -0.14
#